data_AF-A0A9E0Z8B1-F1
#
_entry.id   AF-A0A9E0Z8B1-F1
#
_cell.length_a   1.000
_cell.length_b   1.000
_cell.length_c   1.000
_cell.angle_alpha   90.00
_cell.angle_beta   90.00
_cell.angle_gamma   90.00
#
_symmetry.space_group_name_H-M   'P 1'
#
loop_
_entity.id
_entity.type
_entity.pdbx_description
1 polymer ?
#
loop_
_entity_poly.entity_id
_entity_poly.type
_entity_poly.pdbx_seq_one_letter_code
_entity_poly.pdbx_strand_id
1 'polypeptide(L)'
;MKIGVTEISPRAVQQVAEKKFKDGYYCCEALISAIRDEFKLDIPEEVIAMASGMAVGAGKSGCVCGAFNGGILALGLFFGRTEQDGPTNPKSIKCMELTKELHDWFKEANGKNVICCRVLTKEFDKGRGEHKEQCIFFTGLCTWKVAQMICRELGIKNLDEVDEPAPRRTIAEI
;
A
#
# COMPACT_ATOMS: atom_id res chain seq x y z
N MET A 1 -7.81 -16.67 6.15
CA MET A 1 -7.97 -15.40 6.88
C MET A 1 -9.42 -14.96 6.80
N LYS A 2 -10.01 -14.48 7.90
CA LYS A 2 -11.36 -13.91 7.91
C LYS A 2 -11.30 -12.41 7.62
N ILE A 3 -12.19 -11.91 6.76
CA ILE A 3 -12.36 -10.49 6.45
C ILE A 3 -13.59 -10.01 7.22
N GLY A 4 -13.46 -8.94 8.00
CA GLY A 4 -14.51 -8.48 8.91
C GLY A 4 -15.47 -7.45 8.32
N VAL A 5 -15.41 -7.20 7.01
CA VAL A 5 -16.22 -6.21 6.31
C VAL A 5 -16.84 -6.79 5.04
N THR A 6 -18.03 -6.31 4.68
CA THR A 6 -18.72 -6.62 3.41
C THR A 6 -18.85 -5.40 2.49
N GLU A 7 -18.61 -4.21 3.04
CA GLU A 7 -18.55 -2.94 2.32
C GLU A 7 -17.50 -2.05 2.97
N ILE A 8 -16.83 -1.21 2.17
CA ILE A 8 -15.74 -0.33 2.64
C ILE A 8 -15.54 0.84 1.65
N SER A 9 -15.00 1.95 2.12
CA SER A 9 -14.55 3.07 1.29
C SER A 9 -13.04 2.99 1.10
N PRO A 10 -12.51 2.61 -0.08
CA PRO A 10 -11.09 2.72 -0.42
C PRO A 10 -10.48 4.10 -0.12
N ARG A 11 -11.23 5.20 -0.32
CA ARG A 11 -10.79 6.55 0.06
C ARG A 11 -10.62 6.71 1.57
N ALA A 12 -11.48 6.12 2.40
CA ALA A 12 -11.27 6.10 3.84
C ALA A 12 -9.99 5.34 4.22
N VAL A 13 -9.75 4.16 3.61
CA VAL A 13 -8.52 3.38 3.85
C VAL A 13 -7.27 4.16 3.45
N GLN A 14 -7.32 4.89 2.33
CA GLN A 14 -6.28 5.83 1.91
C GLN A 14 -5.97 6.86 3.00
N GLN A 15 -7.01 7.51 3.52
CA GLN A 15 -6.85 8.58 4.51
C GLN A 15 -6.27 8.05 5.83
N VAL A 16 -6.66 6.84 6.23
CA VAL A 16 -6.11 6.13 7.39
C VAL A 16 -4.62 5.84 7.21
N ALA A 17 -4.21 5.38 6.03
CA ALA A 17 -2.79 5.12 5.75
C ALA A 17 -1.94 6.40 5.74
N GLU A 18 -2.47 7.51 5.19
CA GLU A 18 -1.82 8.82 5.24
C GLU A 18 -1.60 9.28 6.70
N LYS A 19 -2.63 9.14 7.54
CA LYS A 19 -2.56 9.48 8.96
C LYS A 19 -1.57 8.58 9.71
N LYS A 20 -1.61 7.27 9.48
CA LYS A 20 -0.69 6.30 10.11
C LYS A 20 0.78 6.59 9.79
N PHE A 21 1.08 7.01 8.55
CA PHE A 21 2.44 7.48 8.22
C PHE A 21 2.78 8.75 8.99
N LYS A 22 1.88 9.75 8.96
CA LYS A 22 2.07 11.02 9.67
C LYS A 22 2.36 10.81 11.16
N ASP A 23 1.69 9.83 11.77
CA ASP A 23 1.78 9.52 13.20
C ASP A 23 2.99 8.66 13.59
N GLY A 24 3.84 8.24 12.64
CA GLY A 24 5.16 7.69 12.94
C GLY A 24 5.54 6.39 12.23
N TYR A 25 4.61 5.75 11.51
CA TYR A 25 4.95 4.58 10.70
C TYR A 25 5.68 4.97 9.40
N TYR A 26 6.52 4.08 8.90
CA TYR A 26 7.00 4.14 7.53
C TYR A 26 5.89 3.76 6.54
N CYS A 27 6.09 4.07 5.27
CA CYS A 27 5.10 3.88 4.21
C CYS A 27 4.63 2.42 4.04
N CYS A 28 5.53 1.45 4.18
CA CYS A 28 5.18 0.03 4.14
C CYS A 28 4.35 -0.40 5.36
N GLU A 29 4.71 0.06 6.56
CA GLU A 29 4.03 -0.25 7.82
C GLU A 29 2.64 0.38 7.87
N ALA A 30 2.53 1.67 7.51
CA ALA A 30 1.29 2.42 7.51
C ALA A 30 0.25 1.80 6.57
N LEU A 31 0.66 1.37 5.38
CA LEU A 31 -0.23 0.69 4.43
C LEU A 31 -0.73 -0.64 5.00
N ILE A 32 0.17 -1.50 5.49
CA ILE A 32 -0.23 -2.81 6.05
C ILE A 32 -1.13 -2.64 7.26
N SER A 33 -0.82 -1.67 8.13
CA SER A 33 -1.63 -1.35 9.29
C SER A 33 -3.01 -0.81 8.90
N ALA A 34 -3.12 0.07 7.90
CA ALA A 34 -4.40 0.55 7.39
C ALA A 34 -5.25 -0.58 6.79
N ILE A 35 -4.66 -1.43 5.94
CA ILE A 35 -5.36 -2.58 5.35
C ILE A 35 -5.84 -3.54 6.44
N ARG A 36 -4.98 -3.88 7.41
CA ARG A 36 -5.34 -4.76 8.52
C ARG A 36 -6.53 -4.22 9.32
N ASP A 37 -6.46 -2.97 9.73
CA ASP A 37 -7.44 -2.37 10.64
C ASP A 37 -8.78 -2.13 9.93
N GLU A 38 -8.76 -1.55 8.72
CA GLU A 38 -9.97 -1.16 8.00
C GLU A 38 -10.73 -2.36 7.42
N PHE A 39 -10.02 -3.40 6.95
CA PHE A 39 -10.65 -4.66 6.56
C PHE A 39 -10.97 -5.58 7.75
N LYS A 40 -10.66 -5.14 8.97
CA LYS A 40 -10.89 -5.86 10.24
C LYS A 40 -10.35 -7.30 10.17
N LEU A 41 -9.09 -7.41 9.72
CA LEU A 41 -8.43 -8.70 9.52
C LEU A 41 -8.00 -9.27 10.87
N ASP A 42 -8.39 -10.52 11.12
CA ASP A 42 -7.96 -11.27 12.31
C ASP A 42 -6.57 -11.89 12.06
N ILE A 43 -5.55 -11.04 12.09
CA ILE A 43 -4.14 -11.41 11.90
C ILE A 43 -3.25 -10.68 12.93
N PRO A 44 -2.08 -11.26 13.28
CA PRO A 44 -1.18 -10.69 14.26
C PRO A 44 -0.62 -9.32 13.84
N GLU A 45 -0.28 -8.45 14.79
CA GLU A 45 0.32 -7.12 14.49
C GLU A 45 1.75 -7.25 13.94
N GLU A 46 2.39 -8.39 14.14
CA GLU A 46 3.70 -8.75 13.63
C GLU A 46 3.79 -8.63 12.10
N VAL A 47 2.67 -8.70 11.38
CA VAL A 47 2.65 -8.44 9.92
C VAL A 47 3.06 -7.00 9.58
N ILE A 48 2.83 -6.04 10.49
CA ILE A 48 3.32 -4.67 10.36
C ILE A 48 4.84 -4.66 10.54
N ALA A 49 5.35 -5.34 11.57
CA ALA A 49 6.79 -5.44 11.82
C ALA A 49 7.55 -6.16 10.70
N MET A 50 6.93 -7.16 10.06
CA MET A 50 7.48 -7.82 8.86
C MET A 50 7.74 -6.82 7.72
N ALA A 51 7.00 -5.71 7.68
CA ALA A 51 7.15 -4.68 6.66
C ALA A 51 8.29 -3.69 6.94
N SER A 52 8.76 -3.56 8.19
CA SER A 52 9.69 -2.50 8.64
C SER A 52 11.01 -2.47 7.86
N GLY A 53 11.53 -3.63 7.46
CA GLY A 53 12.77 -3.73 6.68
C GLY A 53 12.72 -3.02 5.31
N MET A 54 11.53 -2.70 4.81
CA MET A 54 11.30 -2.00 3.54
C MET A 54 11.24 -0.48 3.70
N ALA A 55 11.46 0.04 4.90
CA ALA A 55 11.52 1.46 5.15
C ALA A 55 12.64 2.14 4.33
N VAL A 56 12.31 3.32 3.77
CA VAL A 56 13.21 4.04 2.85
C VAL A 56 13.65 3.13 1.67
N GLY A 57 12.74 2.21 1.34
CA GLY A 57 12.72 1.28 0.22
C GLY A 57 13.07 -0.16 0.60
N ALA A 58 14.32 -0.38 0.94
CA ALA A 58 14.79 -1.63 1.53
C ALA A 58 15.94 -1.24 2.44
N GLY A 59 15.62 -0.92 3.69
CA GLY A 59 16.57 -0.51 4.71
C GLY A 59 17.49 0.64 4.30
N LYS A 60 16.93 1.74 3.77
CA LYS A 60 17.70 2.93 3.31
C LYS A 60 18.56 2.73 2.06
N SER A 61 18.50 1.58 1.40
CA SER A 61 19.22 1.35 0.13
C SER A 61 18.69 2.21 -1.03
N GLY A 62 17.47 2.75 -0.91
CA GLY A 62 16.85 3.58 -1.96
C GLY A 62 16.31 2.80 -3.16
N CYS A 63 16.12 1.48 -2.99
CA CYS A 63 15.51 0.58 -3.98
C CYS A 63 13.99 0.78 -4.04
N VAL A 64 13.20 -0.29 -4.16
CA VAL A 64 11.74 -0.28 -4.34
C VAL A 64 11.02 0.57 -3.28
N CYS A 65 10.09 1.45 -3.66
CA CYS A 65 9.31 2.29 -2.75
C CYS A 65 8.60 1.47 -1.67
N GLY A 66 8.68 1.91 -0.40
CA GLY A 66 8.04 1.21 0.72
C GLY A 66 6.51 1.14 0.63
N ALA A 67 5.84 2.17 0.11
CA ALA A 67 4.39 2.12 -0.13
C ALA A 67 4.03 1.00 -1.12
N PHE A 68 4.71 0.95 -2.26
CA PHE A 68 4.50 -0.12 -3.24
C PHE A 68 4.81 -1.50 -2.65
N ASN A 69 5.94 -1.64 -1.96
CA ASN A 69 6.32 -2.88 -1.27
C ASN A 69 5.27 -3.33 -0.24
N GLY A 70 4.70 -2.41 0.54
CA GLY A 70 3.57 -2.69 1.43
C GLY A 70 2.35 -3.18 0.65
N GLY A 71 2.07 -2.60 -0.51
CA GLY A 71 1.01 -3.06 -1.41
C GLY A 71 1.22 -4.48 -1.93
N ILE A 72 2.46 -4.86 -2.28
CA ILE A 72 2.80 -6.24 -2.66
C ILE A 72 2.48 -7.21 -1.51
N LEU A 73 2.91 -6.86 -0.28
CA LEU A 73 2.62 -7.68 0.90
C LEU A 73 1.13 -7.81 1.17
N ALA A 74 0.38 -6.71 1.07
CA ALA A 74 -1.07 -6.71 1.25
C ALA A 74 -1.75 -7.60 0.19
N LEU A 75 -1.40 -7.48 -1.09
CA LEU A 75 -1.93 -8.38 -2.12
C LEU A 75 -1.56 -9.85 -1.86
N GLY A 76 -0.33 -10.11 -1.40
CA GLY A 76 0.11 -11.44 -0.99
C GLY A 76 -0.70 -12.03 0.17
N LEU A 77 -1.13 -11.20 1.12
CA LEU A 77 -1.97 -11.61 2.25
C LEU A 77 -3.35 -12.11 1.80
N PHE A 78 -3.96 -11.50 0.78
CA PHE A 78 -5.29 -11.88 0.28
C PHE A 78 -5.24 -12.95 -0.80
N PHE A 79 -4.28 -12.87 -1.72
CA PHE A 79 -4.27 -13.66 -2.96
C PHE A 79 -3.08 -14.60 -3.07
N GLY A 80 -2.14 -14.56 -2.13
CA GLY A 80 -0.97 -15.44 -2.10
C GLY A 80 -1.30 -16.87 -1.72
N ARG A 81 -0.28 -17.71 -1.81
CA ARG A 81 -0.31 -19.14 -1.44
C ARG A 81 0.45 -19.39 -0.14
N THR A 82 0.13 -20.50 0.52
CA THR A 82 0.82 -21.01 1.71
C THR A 82 1.52 -22.34 1.46
N GLU A 83 1.14 -23.05 0.40
CA GLU A 83 1.65 -24.39 0.08
C GLU A 83 2.94 -24.35 -0.74
N GLN A 84 3.80 -25.35 -0.54
CA GLN A 84 5.07 -25.52 -1.27
C GLN A 84 4.88 -26.30 -2.58
N ASP A 85 3.98 -25.81 -3.45
CA ASP A 85 3.49 -26.52 -4.64
C ASP A 85 4.00 -25.92 -5.96
N GLY A 86 5.15 -25.23 -5.92
CA GLY A 86 5.83 -24.73 -7.12
C GLY A 86 5.22 -23.48 -7.76
N PRO A 87 5.82 -22.97 -8.86
CA PRO A 87 5.46 -21.67 -9.44
C PRO A 87 4.17 -21.66 -10.26
N THR A 88 3.57 -22.83 -10.52
CA THR A 88 2.35 -22.99 -11.33
C THR A 88 1.07 -22.90 -10.50
N ASN A 89 1.16 -22.71 -9.19
CA ASN A 89 0.00 -22.54 -8.32
C ASN A 89 -0.86 -21.34 -8.80
N PRO A 90 -2.18 -21.54 -9.04
CA PRO A 90 -3.07 -20.48 -9.52
C PRO A 90 -3.12 -19.23 -8.63
N LYS A 91 -3.06 -19.37 -7.30
CA LYS A 91 -2.97 -18.23 -6.36
C LYS A 91 -1.66 -17.46 -6.52
N SER A 92 -0.54 -18.17 -6.70
CA SER A 92 0.76 -17.52 -6.96
C SER A 92 0.72 -16.71 -8.25
N ILE A 93 0.15 -17.28 -9.32
CA ILE A 93 0.00 -16.61 -10.62
C ILE A 93 -0.88 -15.36 -10.49
N LYS A 94 -2.06 -15.51 -9.89
CA LYS A 94 -3.00 -14.39 -9.66
C LYS A 94 -2.38 -13.27 -8.82
N CYS A 95 -1.66 -13.61 -7.75
CA CYS A 95 -0.98 -12.62 -6.92
C CYS A 95 0.09 -11.84 -7.71
N MET A 96 0.83 -12.51 -8.61
CA MET A 96 1.80 -11.85 -9.48
C MET A 96 1.13 -10.93 -10.51
N GLU A 97 0.01 -11.35 -11.11
CA GLU A 97 -0.77 -10.53 -12.04
C GLU A 97 -1.28 -9.25 -11.36
N LEU A 98 -1.87 -9.38 -10.17
CA LEU A 98 -2.33 -8.23 -9.38
C LEU A 98 -1.16 -7.33 -8.98
N THR A 99 -0.03 -7.90 -8.56
CA THR A 99 1.17 -7.12 -8.25
C THR A 99 1.69 -6.35 -9.47
N LYS A 100 1.63 -6.94 -10.66
CA LYS A 100 1.98 -6.28 -11.91
C LYS A 100 1.02 -5.14 -12.23
N GLU A 101 -0.29 -5.34 -12.07
CA GLU A 101 -1.27 -4.27 -12.24
C GLU A 101 -0.98 -3.09 -11.29
N LEU A 102 -0.75 -3.38 -10.01
CA LEU A 102 -0.39 -2.37 -9.01
C LEU A 102 0.91 -1.63 -9.39
N HIS A 103 1.91 -2.37 -9.86
CA HIS A 103 3.19 -1.81 -10.29
C HIS A 103 3.00 -0.81 -11.43
N ASP A 104 2.35 -1.25 -12.50
CA ASP A 104 2.19 -0.45 -13.71
C ASP A 104 1.34 0.79 -13.43
N TRP A 105 0.23 0.61 -12.70
CA TRP A 105 -0.62 1.74 -12.27
C TRP A 105 0.13 2.71 -11.35
N PHE A 106 0.81 2.22 -10.31
CA PHE A 106 1.46 3.10 -9.33
C PHE A 106 2.65 3.85 -9.95
N LYS A 107 3.36 3.23 -10.90
CA LYS A 107 4.43 3.85 -11.68
C LYS A 107 3.92 5.09 -12.42
N GLU A 108 2.77 4.98 -13.08
CA GLU A 108 2.14 6.09 -13.81
C GLU A 108 1.54 7.13 -12.85
N ALA A 109 0.75 6.67 -11.88
CA ALA A 109 0.01 7.53 -10.95
C ALA A 109 0.92 8.37 -10.03
N ASN A 110 2.16 7.95 -9.81
CA ASN A 110 3.12 8.71 -9.01
C ASN A 110 3.75 9.92 -9.75
N GLY A 111 3.48 10.08 -11.05
CA GLY A 111 3.94 11.20 -11.88
C GLY A 111 5.43 11.19 -12.23
N LYS A 112 6.22 10.25 -11.68
CA LYS A 112 7.67 10.12 -11.94
C LYS A 112 8.03 8.88 -12.75
N ASN A 113 7.05 8.02 -13.07
CA ASN A 113 7.24 6.84 -13.92
C ASN A 113 8.32 5.87 -13.42
N VAL A 114 8.51 5.77 -12.11
CA VAL A 114 9.49 4.89 -11.46
C VAL A 114 8.98 4.36 -10.14
N ILE A 115 9.57 3.26 -9.66
CA ILE A 115 9.26 2.68 -8.34
C ILE A 115 10.41 2.87 -7.35
N CYS A 116 11.62 3.18 -7.82
CA CYS A 116 12.79 3.35 -6.97
C CYS A 116 12.62 4.55 -6.04
N CYS A 117 12.57 4.29 -4.73
CA CYS A 117 12.51 5.28 -3.65
C CYS A 117 13.55 6.38 -3.83
N ARG A 118 14.80 6.05 -4.19
CA ARG A 118 15.85 7.04 -4.45
C ARG A 118 15.44 8.05 -5.52
N VAL A 119 14.86 7.58 -6.63
CA VAL A 119 14.46 8.44 -7.74
C VAL A 119 13.21 9.23 -7.37
N LEU A 120 12.24 8.58 -6.71
CA LEU A 120 11.03 9.23 -6.22
C LEU A 120 11.34 10.38 -5.26
N THR A 121 12.37 10.24 -4.41
CA THR A 121 12.74 11.23 -3.42
C THR A 121 13.94 12.09 -3.82
N LYS A 122 14.40 12.06 -5.08
CA LYS A 122 15.70 12.62 -5.47
C LYS A 122 15.82 14.14 -5.28
N GLU A 123 14.71 14.85 -5.33
CA GLU A 123 14.65 16.32 -5.28
C GLU A 123 14.52 16.89 -3.86
N PHE A 124 14.40 16.03 -2.85
CA PHE A 124 14.21 16.47 -1.47
C PHE A 124 15.47 16.29 -0.64
N ASP A 125 15.71 17.23 0.27
CA ASP A 125 16.61 17.01 1.37
C ASP A 125 15.91 16.15 2.44
N LYS A 126 16.38 14.91 2.59
CA LYS A 126 15.82 13.96 3.56
C LYS A 126 16.03 14.40 5.00
N GLY A 127 17.06 15.19 5.29
CA GLY A 127 17.34 15.74 6.62
C GLY A 127 16.37 16.83 7.05
N ARG A 128 15.68 17.46 6.10
CA ARG A 128 14.71 18.54 6.34
C ARG A 128 13.25 18.07 6.40
N GLY A 129 13.01 16.80 6.05
CA GLY A 129 11.67 16.20 6.12
C GLY A 129 10.70 16.63 5.02
N GLU A 130 11.14 17.42 4.04
CA GLU A 130 10.31 17.93 2.92
C GLU A 130 9.71 16.78 2.08
N HIS A 131 10.41 15.65 1.99
CA HIS A 131 9.91 14.45 1.32
C HIS A 131 8.70 13.80 2.00
N LYS A 132 8.41 14.14 3.29
CA LYS A 132 7.35 13.49 4.07
C LYS A 132 5.99 13.67 3.41
N GLU A 133 5.67 14.85 2.90
CA GLU A 133 4.39 15.10 2.21
C GLU A 133 4.19 14.16 1.02
N GLN A 134 5.25 13.98 0.21
CA GLN A 134 5.19 13.07 -0.92
C GLN A 134 5.07 11.61 -0.46
N CYS A 135 5.82 11.21 0.57
CA CYS A 135 5.73 9.85 1.10
C CYS A 135 4.36 9.55 1.72
N ILE A 136 3.76 10.51 2.43
CA ILE A 136 2.39 10.41 2.93
C ILE A 136 1.43 10.21 1.77
N PHE A 137 1.47 11.09 0.76
CA PHE A 137 0.62 11.00 -0.42
C PHE A 137 0.77 9.66 -1.15
N PHE A 138 2.00 9.20 -1.41
CA PHE A 138 2.23 7.92 -2.07
C PHE A 138 1.78 6.72 -1.23
N THR A 139 1.86 6.82 0.10
CA THR A 139 1.32 5.80 1.01
C THR A 139 -0.19 5.71 0.86
N GLY A 140 -0.88 6.85 0.91
CA GLY A 140 -2.32 6.92 0.67
C GLY A 140 -2.73 6.40 -0.70
N LEU A 141 -2.09 6.93 -1.76
CA LEU A 141 -2.37 6.59 -3.15
C LEU A 141 -2.23 5.09 -3.44
N CYS A 142 -1.15 4.48 -2.95
CA CYS A 142 -0.93 3.04 -3.13
C CYS A 142 -1.93 2.22 -2.31
N THR A 143 -2.24 2.66 -1.07
CA THR A 143 -3.24 1.99 -0.22
C THR A 143 -4.63 2.03 -0.84
N TRP A 144 -5.04 3.16 -1.41
CA TRP A 144 -6.29 3.30 -2.14
C TRP A 144 -6.41 2.23 -3.23
N LYS A 145 -5.40 2.12 -4.10
CA LYS A 145 -5.41 1.18 -5.21
C LYS A 145 -5.47 -0.26 -4.73
N VAL A 146 -4.71 -0.59 -3.67
CA VAL A 146 -4.76 -1.92 -3.05
C VAL A 146 -6.15 -2.23 -2.51
N ALA A 147 -6.76 -1.31 -1.76
CA ALA A 147 -8.11 -1.48 -1.22
C ALA A 147 -9.15 -1.62 -2.34
N GLN A 148 -9.05 -0.82 -3.41
CA GLN A 148 -9.88 -0.88 -4.61
C GLN A 148 -9.78 -2.25 -5.30
N MET A 149 -8.56 -2.75 -5.49
CA MET A 149 -8.33 -4.08 -6.07
C MET A 149 -8.88 -5.19 -5.18
N ILE A 150 -8.68 -5.12 -3.86
CA ILE A 150 -9.25 -6.10 -2.92
C ILE A 150 -10.78 -6.11 -3.02
N CYS A 151 -11.41 -4.94 -3.08
CA CYS A 151 -12.86 -4.84 -3.24
C CYS A 151 -13.34 -5.51 -4.54
N ARG A 152 -12.69 -5.21 -5.65
CA ARG A 152 -12.99 -5.78 -6.96
C ARG A 152 -12.86 -7.30 -6.97
N GLU A 153 -11.75 -7.83 -6.47
CA GLU A 153 -11.45 -9.26 -6.57
C GLU A 153 -12.26 -10.12 -5.58
N LEU A 154 -12.70 -9.54 -4.46
CA LEU A 154 -13.43 -10.27 -3.41
C LEU A 154 -14.94 -9.95 -3.38
N GLY A 155 -15.42 -9.09 -4.26
CA GLY A 155 -16.82 -8.67 -4.29
C GLY A 155 -17.26 -7.89 -3.05
N ILE A 156 -16.33 -7.21 -2.37
CA ILE A 156 -16.64 -6.29 -1.26
C ILE A 156 -17.19 -5.01 -1.89
N LYS A 157 -18.35 -4.55 -1.42
CA LYS A 157 -19.00 -3.37 -1.97
C LYS A 157 -18.17 -2.11 -1.70
N ASN A 158 -17.76 -1.43 -2.77
CA ASN A 158 -17.13 -0.12 -2.68
C ASN A 158 -18.18 0.95 -2.33
N LEU A 159 -17.93 1.72 -1.28
CA LEU A 159 -18.80 2.81 -0.81
C LEU A 159 -18.48 4.17 -1.46
N ASP A 160 -17.35 4.30 -2.15
CA ASP A 160 -16.98 5.54 -2.83
C ASP A 160 -17.86 5.76 -4.06
N GLU A 161 -18.41 6.97 -4.20
CA GLU A 161 -19.22 7.35 -5.36
C GLU A 161 -18.43 7.40 -6.67
N VAL A 162 -17.11 7.62 -6.57
CA VAL A 162 -16.19 7.73 -7.69
C VAL A 162 -15.03 6.76 -7.47
N ASP A 163 -14.76 5.90 -8.45
CA ASP A 163 -13.66 4.92 -8.43
C ASP A 163 -12.31 5.58 -8.76
N GLU A 164 -11.96 6.60 -7.99
CA GLU A 164 -10.70 7.36 -8.09
C GLU A 164 -10.15 7.66 -6.69
N PRO A 165 -8.82 7.80 -6.51
CA PRO A 165 -8.24 8.13 -5.21
C PRO A 165 -8.74 9.47 -4.68
N ALA A 166 -8.71 9.63 -3.36
CA ALA A 166 -9.00 10.92 -2.75
C ALA A 166 -7.94 11.95 -3.19
N PRO A 167 -8.32 13.24 -3.36
CA PRO A 167 -7.37 14.30 -3.69
C PRO A 167 -6.20 14.37 -2.69
N ARG A 168 -5.04 14.79 -3.17
CA ARG A 168 -3.87 15.01 -2.31
C ARG A 168 -4.17 16.04 -1.24
N ARG A 169 -3.87 15.70 0.02
CA ARG A 169 -4.03 16.57 1.19
C ARG A 169 -2.69 17.14 1.64
N THR A 170 -2.72 18.33 2.23
CA THR A 170 -1.59 18.93 2.95
C THR A 170 -1.40 18.26 4.31
N ILE A 171 -0.22 18.38 4.93
CA ILE A 171 0.01 17.80 6.28
C ILE A 171 -0.99 18.34 7.32
N ALA A 172 -1.45 19.58 7.18
CA ALA A 172 -2.41 20.18 8.12
C ALA A 172 -3.82 19.55 8.03
N GLU A 173 -4.18 18.99 6.87
CA GLU A 173 -5.49 18.37 6.59
C GLU A 173 -5.52 16.86 6.89
N ILE A 174 -4.37 16.27 7.19
CA ILE A 174 -4.19 14.83 7.49
C ILE A 174 -4.26 14.60 8.98
#